data_AF-A0A2A6EE19-F1
#
_entry.id   AF-A0A2A6EE19-F1
#
_cell.length_a   1.000
_cell.length_b   1.000
_cell.length_c   1.000
_cell.angle_alpha   90.00
_cell.angle_beta   90.00
_cell.angle_gamma   90.00
#
_symmetry.space_group_name_H-M   'P 1'
#
loop_
_entity.id
_entity.type
_entity.pdbx_description
1 polymer ?
#
loop_
_entity_poly.entity_id
_entity_poly.type
_entity_poly.pdbx_seq_one_letter_code
_entity_poly.pdbx_strand_id
1 'polypeptide(L)'
;MKESFEDFKRLIKEWLDTHRKEYGSFVEEMDRKDLVGIQKVFKLANKIASKYQGAVIKRLSDDTTDDFKSLETTLIDANIAEKIVREFHSMDKKSIVPAMLAWLYYGRCFENLVERCDNLRKDKRAGVLYRWILFLAIKYTIYKSISSGIRSKEDWIEFKQYSQLQSVDCIVDSTFEENDNSPKKKIVITKKGSAQTSKRGPGRQTDERTLEELLKPKEKEWLLAKIKAKISENMAAKELAYLKIALQEKDLLHTCGKTAFCRALTSHYGINFKNVRGVQDAEKELTSLIGNTGKRIADIGEDRQKIDAFKAFISE
;
A
#
# COMPACT_ATOMS: atom_id res chain seq x y z
N MET A 1 -23.00 14.73 30.85
CA MET A 1 -23.07 13.75 29.74
C MET A 1 -21.75 13.02 29.46
N LYS A 2 -20.56 13.62 29.69
CA LYS A 2 -19.27 12.91 29.56
C LYS A 2 -19.09 11.75 30.54
N GLU A 3 -19.56 11.90 31.79
CA GLU A 3 -19.49 10.83 32.80
C GLU A 3 -20.22 9.56 32.33
N SER A 4 -21.47 9.68 31.83
CA SER A 4 -22.24 8.53 31.32
C SER A 4 -21.58 7.80 30.15
N PHE A 5 -20.85 8.49 29.27
CA PHE A 5 -20.20 7.85 28.12
C PHE A 5 -18.89 7.14 28.51
N GLU A 6 -18.07 7.76 29.37
CA GLU A 6 -16.85 7.12 29.87
C GLU A 6 -17.19 5.97 30.82
N ASP A 7 -18.27 6.07 31.61
CA ASP A 7 -18.81 4.94 32.38
C ASP A 7 -19.24 3.79 31.46
N PHE A 8 -19.90 4.08 30.34
CA PHE A 8 -20.28 3.06 29.37
C PHE A 8 -19.07 2.38 28.73
N LYS A 9 -18.02 3.13 28.37
CA LYS A 9 -16.74 2.56 27.92
C LYS A 9 -16.11 1.65 28.97
N ARG A 10 -16.13 2.05 30.25
CA ARG A 10 -15.64 1.22 31.36
C ARG A 10 -16.38 -0.11 31.42
N LEU A 11 -17.70 -0.11 31.25
CA LEU A 11 -18.50 -1.36 31.21
C LEU A 11 -18.13 -2.25 30.02
N ILE A 12 -17.89 -1.67 28.83
CA ILE A 12 -17.41 -2.42 27.67
C ILE A 12 -16.05 -3.06 27.96
N LYS A 13 -15.17 -2.33 28.65
CA LYS A 13 -13.84 -2.82 29.04
C LYS A 13 -13.93 -3.96 30.05
N GLU A 14 -14.76 -3.82 31.07
CA GLU A 14 -15.03 -4.88 32.06
C GLU A 14 -15.61 -6.13 31.41
N TRP A 15 -16.55 -5.96 30.48
CA TRP A 15 -17.07 -7.08 29.69
C TRP A 15 -15.95 -7.78 28.90
N LEU A 16 -15.09 -7.03 28.21
CA LEU A 16 -13.97 -7.57 27.45
C LEU A 16 -13.01 -8.38 28.33
N ASP A 17 -12.72 -7.90 29.55
CA ASP A 17 -11.76 -8.54 30.45
C ASP A 17 -12.35 -9.82 31.10
N THR A 18 -13.67 -9.89 31.28
CA THR A 18 -14.37 -11.05 31.84
C THR A 18 -14.83 -12.08 30.78
N HIS A 19 -15.00 -11.67 29.52
CA HIS A 19 -15.57 -12.46 28.42
C HIS A 19 -14.55 -12.64 27.27
N ARG A 20 -13.29 -12.95 27.62
CA ARG A 20 -12.18 -13.10 26.66
C ARG A 20 -12.46 -14.17 25.59
N LYS A 21 -13.13 -15.27 25.95
CA LYS A 21 -13.44 -16.37 25.03
C LYS A 21 -14.52 -15.96 24.02
N GLU A 22 -15.62 -15.35 24.47
CA GLU A 22 -16.65 -14.84 23.54
C GLU A 22 -16.08 -13.78 22.61
N TYR A 23 -15.26 -12.87 23.13
CA TYR A 23 -14.58 -11.86 22.32
C TYR A 23 -13.65 -12.50 21.27
N GLY A 24 -12.81 -13.47 21.66
CA GLY A 24 -11.91 -14.16 20.73
C GLY A 24 -12.68 -14.85 19.59
N SER A 25 -13.74 -15.59 19.93
CA SER A 25 -14.59 -16.24 18.94
C SER A 25 -15.24 -15.22 17.98
N PHE A 26 -15.68 -14.07 18.48
CA PHE A 26 -16.21 -12.99 17.65
C PHE A 26 -15.14 -12.43 16.69
N VAL A 27 -13.93 -12.16 17.18
CA VAL A 27 -12.83 -11.62 16.37
C VAL A 27 -12.42 -12.60 15.28
N GLU A 28 -12.30 -13.88 15.60
CA GLU A 28 -12.04 -14.95 14.61
C GLU A 28 -13.11 -14.95 13.53
N GLU A 29 -14.39 -14.83 13.91
CA GLU A 29 -15.48 -14.78 12.96
C GLU A 29 -15.46 -13.53 12.06
N MET A 30 -15.06 -12.38 12.61
CA MET A 30 -14.88 -11.15 11.83
C MET A 30 -13.71 -11.24 10.85
N ASP A 31 -12.70 -12.05 11.14
CA ASP A 31 -11.51 -12.23 10.30
C ASP A 31 -11.70 -13.28 9.18
N ARG A 32 -12.68 -14.18 9.33
CA ARG A 32 -12.98 -15.19 8.30
C ARG A 32 -13.29 -14.57 6.94
N LYS A 33 -12.81 -15.23 5.88
CA LYS A 33 -12.99 -14.80 4.48
C LYS A 33 -14.44 -14.86 3.98
N ASP A 34 -15.26 -15.74 4.56
CA ASP A 34 -16.64 -16.03 4.16
C ASP A 34 -17.67 -14.93 4.53
N LEU A 35 -17.23 -13.82 5.13
CA LEU A 35 -18.04 -12.65 5.49
C LEU A 35 -19.11 -12.90 6.55
N VAL A 36 -19.13 -14.07 7.21
CA VAL A 36 -20.22 -14.43 8.15
C VAL A 36 -20.33 -13.44 9.31
N GLY A 37 -19.21 -13.05 9.92
CA GLY A 37 -19.21 -12.05 10.99
C GLY A 37 -19.75 -10.68 10.54
N ILE A 38 -19.33 -10.22 9.36
CA ILE A 38 -19.81 -8.95 8.78
C ILE A 38 -21.31 -9.02 8.50
N GLN A 39 -21.80 -10.15 7.98
CA GLN A 39 -23.23 -10.35 7.77
C GLN A 39 -24.02 -10.30 9.09
N LYS A 40 -23.47 -10.80 10.21
CA LYS A 40 -24.12 -10.68 11.53
C LYS A 40 -24.22 -9.23 11.98
N VAL A 41 -23.14 -8.46 11.86
CA VAL A 41 -23.15 -7.01 12.16
C VAL A 41 -24.15 -6.28 11.28
N PHE A 42 -24.20 -6.60 9.99
CA PHE A 42 -25.16 -6.01 9.05
C PHE A 42 -26.62 -6.38 9.39
N LYS A 43 -26.88 -7.65 9.76
CA LYS A 43 -28.19 -8.11 10.23
C LYS A 43 -28.63 -7.38 11.50
N LEU A 44 -27.71 -7.16 12.45
CA LEU A 44 -27.98 -6.37 13.63
C LEU A 44 -28.32 -4.91 13.26
N ALA A 45 -27.55 -4.29 12.37
CA ALA A 45 -27.83 -2.94 11.89
C ALA A 45 -29.22 -2.84 11.24
N ASN A 46 -29.61 -3.81 10.41
CA ASN A 46 -30.95 -3.87 9.82
C ASN A 46 -32.07 -4.16 10.83
N LYS A 47 -31.81 -4.96 11.87
CA LYS A 47 -32.74 -5.19 12.99
C LYS A 47 -33.00 -3.88 13.74
N ILE A 48 -31.95 -3.09 13.98
CA ILE A 48 -32.01 -1.82 14.70
C ILE A 48 -32.64 -0.71 13.85
N ALA A 49 -32.24 -0.63 12.58
CA ALA A 49 -32.61 0.39 11.61
C ALA A 49 -33.06 -0.28 10.30
N SER A 50 -34.35 -0.60 10.19
CA SER A 50 -34.90 -1.35 9.05
C SER A 50 -34.70 -0.68 7.68
N LYS A 51 -34.57 0.65 7.65
CA LYS A 51 -34.29 1.42 6.42
C LYS A 51 -32.82 1.36 5.98
N TYR A 52 -31.92 0.85 6.84
CA TYR A 52 -30.47 0.89 6.61
C TYR A 52 -30.05 0.09 5.36
N GLN A 53 -30.60 -1.12 5.16
CA GLN A 53 -30.31 -1.91 3.97
C GLN A 53 -30.64 -1.16 2.67
N GLY A 54 -31.80 -0.51 2.61
CA GLY A 54 -32.20 0.28 1.45
C GLY A 54 -31.28 1.47 1.21
N ALA A 55 -30.87 2.15 2.28
CA ALA A 55 -29.91 3.25 2.21
C ALA A 55 -28.54 2.79 1.69
N VAL A 56 -28.05 1.63 2.14
CA VAL A 56 -26.80 1.03 1.66
C VAL A 56 -26.88 0.66 0.18
N ILE A 57 -27.96 0.00 -0.26
CA ILE A 57 -28.15 -0.33 -1.69
C ILE A 57 -28.17 0.94 -2.53
N LYS A 58 -28.91 1.97 -2.09
CA LYS A 58 -28.93 3.26 -2.79
C LYS A 58 -27.54 3.87 -2.88
N ARG A 59 -26.78 3.85 -1.78
CA ARG A 59 -25.40 4.36 -1.77
C ARG A 59 -24.46 3.57 -2.68
N LEU A 60 -24.62 2.25 -2.77
CA LEU A 60 -23.79 1.39 -3.61
C LEU A 60 -24.03 1.59 -5.11
N SER A 61 -25.20 2.12 -5.48
CA SER A 61 -25.58 2.42 -6.86
C SER A 61 -25.41 3.89 -7.23
N ASP A 62 -24.95 4.74 -6.32
CA ASP A 62 -24.81 6.18 -6.51
C ASP A 62 -23.34 6.56 -6.77
N ASP A 63 -23.07 6.99 -7.99
CA ASP A 63 -21.76 7.47 -8.45
C ASP A 63 -21.61 9.00 -8.36
N THR A 64 -22.66 9.70 -7.93
CA THR A 64 -22.70 11.18 -7.85
C THR A 64 -22.23 11.71 -6.50
N THR A 65 -22.24 10.88 -5.46
CA THR A 65 -21.89 11.27 -4.08
C THR A 65 -20.58 10.63 -3.61
N ASP A 66 -19.73 11.40 -2.92
CA ASP A 66 -18.43 10.96 -2.43
C ASP A 66 -18.39 10.74 -0.89
N ASP A 67 -19.52 10.91 -0.20
CA ASP A 67 -19.64 10.73 1.25
C ASP A 67 -20.60 9.59 1.65
N PHE A 68 -20.79 9.40 2.96
CA PHE A 68 -21.69 8.39 3.54
C PHE A 68 -22.72 9.01 4.49
N LYS A 69 -22.98 10.32 4.40
CA LYS A 69 -23.85 11.04 5.34
C LYS A 69 -25.26 10.48 5.37
N SER A 70 -25.80 10.10 4.21
CA SER A 70 -27.13 9.49 4.11
C SER A 70 -27.26 8.21 4.96
N LEU A 71 -26.19 7.43 5.06
CA LEU A 71 -26.15 6.24 5.92
C LEU A 71 -26.09 6.63 7.40
N GLU A 72 -25.27 7.62 7.77
CA GLU A 72 -25.22 8.16 9.14
C GLU A 72 -26.59 8.67 9.58
N THR A 73 -27.24 9.52 8.77
CA THR A 73 -28.57 10.07 9.05
C THR A 73 -29.59 8.95 9.24
N THR A 74 -29.58 7.93 8.38
CA THR A 74 -30.49 6.78 8.50
C THR A 74 -30.34 6.05 9.84
N LEU A 75 -29.11 5.93 10.36
CA LEU A 75 -28.84 5.29 11.65
C LEU A 75 -29.20 6.21 12.83
N ILE A 76 -28.94 7.51 12.72
CA ILE A 76 -29.29 8.52 13.72
C ILE A 76 -30.82 8.59 13.87
N ASP A 77 -31.56 8.71 12.77
CA ASP A 77 -33.03 8.77 12.75
C ASP A 77 -33.67 7.50 13.34
N ALA A 78 -32.94 6.37 13.31
CA ALA A 78 -33.37 5.12 13.90
C ALA A 78 -33.08 5.01 15.41
N ASN A 79 -32.53 6.06 16.05
CA ASN A 79 -32.09 6.07 17.45
C ASN A 79 -31.12 4.92 17.76
N ILE A 80 -30.12 4.71 16.88
CA ILE A 80 -29.19 3.58 17.00
C ILE A 80 -28.47 3.54 18.34
N ALA A 81 -28.05 4.69 18.89
CA ALA A 81 -27.28 4.76 20.12
C ALA A 81 -28.05 4.15 21.31
N GLU A 82 -29.29 4.59 21.52
CA GLU A 82 -30.15 4.08 22.59
C GLU A 82 -30.42 2.58 22.43
N LYS A 83 -30.71 2.13 21.20
CA LYS A 83 -30.96 0.72 20.91
C LYS A 83 -29.74 -0.16 21.15
N ILE A 84 -28.54 0.31 20.78
CA ILE A 84 -27.27 -0.39 21.04
C ILE A 84 -27.01 -0.47 22.54
N VAL A 85 -27.18 0.62 23.28
CA VAL A 85 -27.00 0.62 24.75
C VAL A 85 -27.97 -0.36 25.40
N ARG A 86 -29.24 -0.36 24.99
CA ARG A 86 -30.23 -1.32 25.50
C ARG A 86 -29.88 -2.77 25.17
N GLU A 87 -29.42 -3.06 23.96
CA GLU A 87 -29.01 -4.42 23.56
C GLU A 87 -27.74 -4.86 24.31
N PHE A 88 -26.82 -3.94 24.62
CA PHE A 88 -25.64 -4.21 25.45
C PHE A 88 -26.02 -4.66 26.86
N HIS A 89 -27.01 -4.02 27.47
CA HIS A 89 -27.52 -4.39 28.80
C HIS A 89 -28.52 -5.56 28.80
N SER A 90 -28.89 -6.08 27.63
CA SER A 90 -29.84 -7.18 27.56
C SER A 90 -29.23 -8.47 28.14
N MET A 91 -30.06 -9.29 28.80
CA MET A 91 -29.63 -10.60 29.32
C MET A 91 -29.48 -11.66 28.21
N ASP A 92 -29.60 -11.28 26.93
CA ASP A 92 -29.45 -12.20 25.82
C ASP A 92 -27.98 -12.55 25.62
N LYS A 93 -27.59 -13.75 26.08
CA LYS A 93 -26.25 -14.32 25.91
C LYS A 93 -25.85 -14.49 24.44
N LYS A 94 -26.76 -14.33 23.48
CA LYS A 94 -26.48 -14.38 22.03
C LYS A 94 -26.22 -13.01 21.40
N SER A 95 -26.34 -11.92 22.15
CA SER A 95 -26.08 -10.59 21.63
C SER A 95 -24.60 -10.42 21.27
N ILE A 96 -24.33 -10.06 20.02
CA ILE A 96 -22.98 -9.73 19.55
C ILE A 96 -22.56 -8.31 19.92
N VAL A 97 -23.47 -7.49 20.47
CA VAL A 97 -23.23 -6.07 20.73
C VAL A 97 -22.06 -5.83 21.67
N PRO A 98 -21.95 -6.53 22.82
CA PRO A 98 -20.79 -6.35 23.71
C PRO A 98 -19.46 -6.64 23.00
N ALA A 99 -19.38 -7.75 22.25
CA ALA A 99 -18.19 -8.13 21.50
C ALA A 99 -17.86 -7.13 20.38
N MET A 100 -18.87 -6.67 19.65
CA MET A 100 -18.73 -5.68 18.58
C MET A 100 -18.23 -4.34 19.12
N LEU A 101 -18.77 -3.86 20.24
CA LEU A 101 -18.33 -2.62 20.88
C LEU A 101 -16.92 -2.75 21.47
N ALA A 102 -16.61 -3.88 22.11
CA ALA A 102 -15.26 -4.16 22.57
C ALA A 102 -14.25 -4.17 21.40
N TRP A 103 -14.64 -4.72 20.25
CA TRP A 103 -13.80 -4.73 19.06
C TRP A 103 -13.64 -3.32 18.46
N LEU A 104 -14.72 -2.53 18.44
CA LEU A 104 -14.70 -1.15 17.95
C LEU A 104 -13.78 -0.24 18.77
N TYR A 105 -13.87 -0.30 20.11
CA TYR A 105 -13.13 0.62 20.99
C TYR A 105 -11.74 0.11 21.36
N TYR A 106 -11.58 -1.18 21.65
CA TYR A 106 -10.34 -1.75 22.19
C TYR A 106 -9.67 -2.77 21.26
N GLY A 107 -10.33 -3.19 20.18
CA GLY A 107 -9.78 -4.09 19.18
C GLY A 107 -9.32 -3.38 17.91
N ARG A 108 -8.86 -4.17 16.92
CA ARG A 108 -8.40 -3.70 15.60
C ARG A 108 -9.52 -3.54 14.56
N CYS A 109 -10.69 -3.04 14.97
CA CYS A 109 -11.87 -2.94 14.10
C CYS A 109 -11.59 -2.09 12.86
N PHE A 110 -11.07 -0.88 13.04
CA PHE A 110 -10.81 0.05 11.94
C PHE A 110 -9.74 -0.49 10.98
N GLU A 111 -8.65 -1.04 11.52
CA GLU A 111 -7.54 -1.62 10.79
C GLU A 111 -8.01 -2.79 9.91
N ASN A 112 -8.74 -3.75 10.52
CA ASN A 112 -9.29 -4.91 9.82
C ASN A 112 -10.29 -4.50 8.73
N LEU A 113 -11.14 -3.49 8.99
CA LEU A 113 -12.07 -2.97 7.98
C LEU A 113 -11.33 -2.35 6.79
N VAL A 114 -10.28 -1.57 7.05
CA VAL A 114 -9.45 -0.96 5.99
C VAL A 114 -8.74 -2.02 5.17
N GLU A 115 -8.08 -2.98 5.82
CA GLU A 115 -7.37 -4.07 5.14
C GLU A 115 -8.32 -4.88 4.26
N ARG A 116 -9.49 -5.23 4.79
CA ARG A 116 -10.48 -6.00 4.04
C ARG A 116 -11.07 -5.23 2.87
N CYS A 117 -11.41 -3.96 3.05
CA CYS A 117 -11.86 -3.10 1.96
C CYS A 117 -10.77 -2.94 0.90
N ASP A 118 -9.49 -2.83 1.28
CA ASP A 118 -8.37 -2.72 0.35
C ASP A 118 -8.17 -4.02 -0.44
N ASN A 119 -8.33 -5.17 0.21
CA ASN A 119 -8.28 -6.48 -0.44
C ASN A 119 -9.43 -6.66 -1.44
N LEU A 120 -10.67 -6.30 -1.07
CA LEU A 120 -11.83 -6.32 -1.98
C LEU A 120 -11.65 -5.34 -3.16
N ARG A 121 -11.04 -4.19 -2.90
CA ARG A 121 -10.78 -3.17 -3.94
C ARG A 121 -9.72 -3.63 -4.95
N LYS A 122 -8.74 -4.43 -4.52
CA LYS A 122 -7.71 -5.03 -5.39
C LYS A 122 -8.24 -6.19 -6.23
N ASP A 123 -9.39 -6.77 -5.88
CA ASP A 123 -10.02 -7.82 -6.68
C ASP A 123 -10.37 -7.28 -8.08
N LYS A 124 -9.85 -7.96 -9.11
CA LYS A 124 -10.09 -7.60 -10.52
C LYS A 124 -11.52 -7.89 -10.96
N ARG A 125 -12.25 -8.75 -10.23
CA ARG A 125 -13.66 -9.09 -10.50
C ARG A 125 -14.62 -8.00 -10.03
N ALA A 126 -14.16 -7.10 -9.16
CA ALA A 126 -14.98 -6.02 -8.63
C ALA A 126 -15.22 -4.92 -9.68
N GLY A 127 -16.48 -4.50 -9.84
CA GLY A 127 -16.86 -3.39 -10.71
C GLY A 127 -16.16 -2.09 -10.34
N VAL A 128 -15.97 -1.19 -11.32
CA VAL A 128 -15.26 0.09 -11.14
C VAL A 128 -15.92 0.95 -10.06
N LEU A 129 -17.24 1.09 -10.11
CA LEU A 129 -18.01 1.85 -9.12
C LEU A 129 -17.83 1.27 -7.71
N TYR A 130 -17.95 -0.04 -7.55
CA TYR A 130 -17.77 -0.70 -6.26
C TYR A 130 -16.36 -0.51 -5.69
N ARG A 131 -15.32 -0.61 -6.54
CA ARG A 131 -13.93 -0.32 -6.13
C ARG A 131 -13.74 1.15 -5.71
N TRP A 132 -14.41 2.08 -6.38
CA TRP A 132 -14.39 3.49 -6.00
C TRP A 132 -15.11 3.72 -4.66
N ILE A 133 -16.27 3.11 -4.43
CA ILE A 133 -16.97 3.18 -3.14
C ILE A 133 -16.13 2.58 -2.02
N LEU A 134 -15.46 1.44 -2.24
CA LEU A 134 -14.53 0.86 -1.26
C LEU A 134 -13.37 1.82 -0.93
N PHE A 135 -12.85 2.53 -1.92
CA PHE A 135 -11.83 3.57 -1.70
C PHE A 135 -12.36 4.71 -0.82
N LEU A 136 -13.59 5.17 -1.07
CA LEU A 136 -14.24 6.17 -0.21
C LEU A 136 -14.46 5.64 1.20
N ALA A 137 -14.91 4.38 1.35
CA ALA A 137 -15.14 3.74 2.63
C ALA A 137 -13.86 3.63 3.46
N ILE A 138 -12.72 3.28 2.83
CA ILE A 138 -11.40 3.28 3.49
C ILE A 138 -11.06 4.67 4.02
N LYS A 139 -11.16 5.71 3.16
CA LYS A 139 -10.89 7.10 3.55
C LYS A 139 -11.77 7.55 4.72
N TYR A 140 -13.05 7.26 4.62
CA TYR A 140 -14.04 7.61 5.62
C TYR A 140 -13.78 6.89 6.96
N THR A 141 -13.43 5.61 6.92
CA THR A 141 -13.11 4.80 8.11
C THR A 141 -11.91 5.37 8.86
N ILE A 142 -10.82 5.68 8.14
CA ILE A 142 -9.62 6.32 8.71
C ILE A 142 -9.99 7.69 9.30
N TYR A 143 -10.69 8.53 8.53
CA TYR A 143 -11.12 9.85 8.98
C TYR A 143 -11.99 9.81 10.24
N LYS A 144 -12.99 8.91 10.30
CA LYS A 144 -13.86 8.76 11.46
C LYS A 144 -13.12 8.21 12.67
N SER A 145 -12.20 7.28 12.49
CA SER A 145 -11.38 6.76 13.61
C SER A 145 -10.57 7.88 14.29
N ILE A 146 -10.03 8.81 13.51
CA ILE A 146 -9.24 9.95 14.01
C ILE A 146 -10.14 11.02 14.60
N SER A 147 -11.21 11.42 13.90
CA SER A 147 -12.10 12.48 14.37
C SER A 147 -12.93 12.09 15.61
N SER A 148 -13.16 10.79 15.82
CA SER A 148 -13.76 10.27 17.07
C SER A 148 -12.76 10.12 18.22
N GLY A 149 -11.45 10.31 17.96
CA GLY A 149 -10.40 10.14 18.96
C GLY A 149 -10.13 8.69 19.36
N ILE A 150 -10.69 7.72 18.64
CA ILE A 150 -10.47 6.29 18.91
C ILE A 150 -9.11 5.82 18.37
N ARG A 151 -8.60 6.51 17.34
CA ARG A 151 -7.25 6.32 16.78
C ARG A 151 -6.53 7.64 16.61
N SER A 152 -5.21 7.61 16.69
CA SER A 152 -4.32 8.71 16.35
C SER A 152 -3.82 8.59 14.90
N LYS A 153 -3.13 9.63 14.39
CA LYS A 153 -2.45 9.52 13.08
C LYS A 153 -1.26 8.58 13.17
N GLU A 154 -0.61 8.56 14.32
CA GLU A 154 0.53 7.73 14.65
C GLU A 154 0.14 6.24 14.61
N ASP A 155 -1.03 5.87 15.14
CA ASP A 155 -1.55 4.50 15.10
C ASP A 155 -1.68 3.99 13.65
N TRP A 156 -2.16 4.85 12.74
CA TRP A 156 -2.26 4.51 11.32
C TRP A 156 -0.91 4.42 10.61
N ILE A 157 0.08 5.22 11.04
CA ILE A 157 1.45 5.13 10.53
C ILE A 157 2.07 3.80 10.97
N GLU A 158 1.92 3.44 12.25
CA GLU A 158 2.38 2.16 12.81
C GLU A 158 1.70 0.99 12.11
N PHE A 159 0.37 1.02 11.94
CA PHE A 159 -0.36 0.00 11.20
C PHE A 159 0.16 -0.18 9.76
N LYS A 160 0.45 0.93 9.07
CA LYS A 160 1.01 0.87 7.71
C LYS A 160 2.39 0.25 7.70
N GLN A 161 3.25 0.58 8.66
CA GLN A 161 4.57 -0.02 8.79
C GLN A 161 4.47 -1.51 9.08
N TYR A 162 3.62 -1.89 10.04
CA TYR A 162 3.36 -3.28 10.38
C TYR A 162 2.83 -4.10 9.19
N SER A 163 1.88 -3.57 8.43
CA SER A 163 1.35 -4.22 7.22
C SER A 163 2.41 -4.41 6.13
N GLN A 164 3.38 -3.48 6.02
CA GLN A 164 4.51 -3.61 5.09
C GLN A 164 5.51 -4.69 5.54
N LEU A 165 5.76 -4.78 6.85
CA LEU A 165 6.64 -5.78 7.46
C LEU A 165 6.08 -7.21 7.39
N GLN A 166 4.77 -7.39 7.26
CA GLN A 166 4.15 -8.71 7.08
C GLN A 166 4.41 -9.34 5.70
N SER A 167 5.04 -8.63 4.77
CA SER A 167 5.50 -9.26 3.54
C SER A 167 6.64 -10.25 3.84
N VAL A 168 6.58 -11.45 3.25
CA VAL A 168 7.57 -12.52 3.48
C VAL A 168 8.98 -12.02 3.20
N ASP A 169 9.16 -11.19 2.17
CA ASP A 169 10.43 -10.56 1.83
C ASP A 169 10.98 -9.73 3.01
N CYS A 170 10.14 -8.90 3.65
CA CYS A 170 10.56 -8.11 4.81
C CYS A 170 10.83 -8.95 6.08
N ILE A 171 10.08 -10.03 6.31
CA ILE A 171 10.32 -10.93 7.44
C ILE A 171 11.69 -11.59 7.29
N VAL A 172 11.97 -12.08 6.09
CA VAL A 172 13.23 -12.74 5.73
C VAL A 172 14.41 -11.76 5.89
N ASP A 173 14.30 -10.54 5.36
CA ASP A 173 15.32 -9.50 5.50
C ASP A 173 15.58 -9.15 6.97
N SER A 174 14.52 -9.01 7.78
CA SER A 174 14.62 -8.70 9.22
C SER A 174 15.30 -9.84 10.00
N THR A 175 15.00 -11.11 9.68
CA THR A 175 15.67 -12.26 10.31
C THR A 175 17.16 -12.38 9.95
N PHE A 176 17.56 -11.91 8.76
CA PHE A 176 18.98 -11.88 8.40
C PHE A 176 19.73 -10.73 9.07
N GLU A 177 19.09 -9.58 9.27
CA GLU A 177 19.67 -8.44 9.99
C GLU A 177 19.84 -8.68 11.50
N GLU A 178 19.01 -9.51 12.13
CA GLU A 178 19.14 -9.88 13.55
C GLU A 178 20.37 -10.76 13.86
N ASN A 179 20.97 -11.39 12.83
CA ASN A 179 22.15 -12.23 12.98
C ASN A 179 23.47 -11.48 12.75
N ASP A 180 23.40 -10.18 12.39
CA ASP A 180 24.56 -9.33 12.22
C ASP A 180 24.69 -8.39 13.44
N ASN A 181 25.70 -8.65 14.28
CA ASN A 181 25.98 -7.97 15.54
C ASN A 181 26.48 -6.52 15.33
N SER A 182 25.70 -5.70 14.61
CA SER A 182 25.98 -4.29 14.37
C SER A 182 25.03 -3.40 15.19
N PRO A 183 25.50 -2.26 15.73
CA PRO A 183 24.76 -1.51 16.74
C PRO A 183 23.49 -0.88 16.15
N LYS A 184 22.35 -1.24 16.76
CA LYS A 184 21.00 -0.73 16.49
C LYS A 184 20.99 0.78 16.27
N LYS A 185 20.68 1.24 15.04
CA LYS A 185 20.31 2.63 14.77
C LYS A 185 18.98 2.93 15.47
N LYS A 186 19.07 3.59 16.64
CA LYS A 186 17.94 4.32 17.21
C LYS A 186 17.41 5.29 16.15
N ILE A 187 16.17 5.10 15.73
CA ILE A 187 15.44 6.07 14.92
C ILE A 187 15.22 7.30 15.81
N VAL A 188 16.09 8.30 15.65
CA VAL A 188 15.96 9.61 16.27
C VAL A 188 14.83 10.34 15.56
N ILE A 189 13.78 10.65 16.33
CA ILE A 189 12.73 11.57 15.94
C ILE A 189 13.36 12.97 15.86
N THR A 190 13.60 13.48 14.66
CA THR A 190 13.91 14.90 14.48
C THR A 190 12.63 15.64 14.07
N LYS A 191 12.01 16.31 15.04
CA LYS A 191 11.08 17.41 14.82
C LYS A 191 11.86 18.64 14.32
N LYS A 192 11.43 19.21 13.19
CA LYS A 192 11.48 20.62 12.73
C LYS A 192 11.10 20.58 11.24
N GLY A 193 10.28 21.44 10.65
CA GLY A 193 9.83 22.79 10.95
C GLY A 193 9.61 23.42 9.57
N SER A 194 8.39 23.87 9.29
CA SER A 194 7.90 24.68 8.15
C SER A 194 8.87 25.09 7.03
N ALA A 195 8.54 24.71 5.79
CA ALA A 195 8.42 25.62 4.64
C ALA A 195 7.63 24.95 3.49
N GLN A 196 6.66 25.67 2.94
CA GLN A 196 5.83 25.26 1.81
C GLN A 196 6.67 25.03 0.54
N THR A 197 6.38 23.96 -0.21
CA THR A 197 5.95 24.06 -1.62
C THR A 197 5.55 22.68 -2.20
N SER A 198 4.41 22.70 -2.91
CA SER A 198 3.90 21.73 -3.89
C SER A 198 3.67 20.26 -3.49
N LYS A 199 2.38 19.92 -3.45
CA LYS A 199 1.79 18.57 -3.39
C LYS A 199 2.29 17.67 -4.55
N ARG A 200 2.86 16.49 -4.24
CA ARG A 200 2.77 15.27 -5.05
C ARG A 200 2.66 14.04 -4.13
N GLY A 201 1.71 13.15 -4.42
CA GLY A 201 1.41 11.94 -3.64
C GLY A 201 2.48 10.83 -3.77
N PRO A 202 2.37 9.77 -2.96
CA PRO A 202 3.48 8.91 -2.55
C PRO A 202 3.71 7.75 -3.52
N GLY A 203 4.95 7.51 -3.92
CA GLY A 203 5.30 6.30 -4.67
C GLY A 203 6.67 6.37 -5.35
N ARG A 204 7.54 5.44 -4.93
CA ARG A 204 8.95 5.25 -5.34
C ARG A 204 9.90 6.23 -4.67
N GLN A 205 10.74 5.73 -3.75
CA GLN A 205 11.99 6.42 -3.47
C GLN A 205 12.72 6.55 -4.81
N THR A 206 12.82 7.78 -5.32
CA THR A 206 13.64 8.07 -6.48
C THR A 206 15.07 7.80 -6.08
N ASP A 207 15.69 6.80 -6.71
CA ASP A 207 17.09 6.53 -6.54
C ASP A 207 17.89 7.75 -7.04
N GLU A 208 18.34 8.59 -6.10
CA GLU A 208 19.03 9.87 -6.31
C GLU A 208 20.54 9.72 -6.52
N ARG A 209 21.03 8.47 -6.56
CA ARG A 209 22.44 8.18 -6.79
C ARG A 209 22.94 8.78 -8.10
N THR A 210 24.12 9.37 -8.05
CA THR A 210 24.81 9.92 -9.23
C THR A 210 25.27 8.79 -10.17
N LEU A 211 25.57 9.11 -11.43
CA LEU A 211 26.04 8.10 -12.39
C LEU A 211 27.31 7.38 -11.90
N GLU A 212 28.17 8.09 -11.18
CA GLU A 212 29.40 7.57 -10.57
C GLU A 212 29.14 6.63 -9.38
N GLU A 213 28.01 6.80 -8.69
CA GLU A 213 27.55 5.94 -7.58
C GLU A 213 26.77 4.72 -8.09
N LEU A 214 26.22 4.79 -9.29
CA LEU A 214 25.52 3.67 -9.93
C LEU A 214 26.50 2.65 -10.56
N LEU A 215 27.73 3.04 -10.86
CA LEU A 215 28.76 2.19 -11.46
C LEU A 215 29.66 1.54 -10.40
N LYS A 216 29.79 0.20 -10.42
CA LYS A 216 30.66 -0.58 -9.52
C LYS A 216 32.14 -0.42 -9.96
N PRO A 217 33.08 0.10 -9.15
CA PRO A 217 34.43 0.43 -9.63
C PRO A 217 35.40 -0.75 -9.72
N LYS A 218 36.21 -0.70 -10.79
CA LYS A 218 37.67 -0.69 -10.64
C LYS A 218 38.34 0.39 -11.50
N GLU A 219 37.69 0.83 -12.56
CA GLU A 219 38.14 1.94 -13.40
C GLU A 219 36.89 2.71 -13.89
N LYS A 220 36.62 3.92 -13.37
CA LYS A 220 35.34 4.64 -13.59
C LYS A 220 35.39 5.64 -14.74
N GLU A 221 36.54 6.26 -14.99
CA GLU A 221 36.68 7.38 -15.94
C GLU A 221 36.65 6.93 -17.41
N TRP A 222 37.31 5.82 -17.77
CA TRP A 222 37.28 5.28 -19.14
C TRP A 222 35.88 4.80 -19.54
N LEU A 223 35.13 4.22 -18.60
CA LEU A 223 33.78 3.72 -18.83
C LEU A 223 32.82 4.88 -19.10
N LEU A 224 32.97 5.98 -18.35
CA LEU A 224 32.23 7.23 -18.60
C LEU A 224 32.59 7.83 -19.97
N ALA A 225 33.88 7.85 -20.35
CA ALA A 225 34.30 8.33 -21.66
C ALA A 225 33.72 7.52 -22.83
N LYS A 226 33.69 6.18 -22.73
CA LYS A 226 33.10 5.31 -23.76
C LYS A 226 31.58 5.43 -23.82
N ILE A 227 30.92 5.52 -22.67
CA ILE A 227 29.48 5.78 -22.61
C ILE A 227 29.17 7.14 -23.28
N LYS A 228 29.97 8.18 -23.01
CA LYS A 228 29.83 9.48 -23.68
C LYS A 228 30.03 9.40 -25.19
N ALA A 229 31.02 8.64 -25.67
CA ALA A 229 31.29 8.48 -27.09
C ALA A 229 30.14 7.79 -27.86
N LYS A 230 29.32 7.00 -27.16
CA LYS A 230 28.21 6.25 -27.76
C LYS A 230 26.85 6.93 -27.59
N ILE A 231 26.69 7.81 -26.60
CA ILE A 231 25.44 8.53 -26.38
C ILE A 231 25.39 9.78 -27.27
N SER A 232 24.42 9.80 -28.17
CA SER A 232 24.06 10.97 -28.98
C SER A 232 22.66 11.48 -28.61
N GLU A 233 22.38 12.75 -28.90
CA GLU A 233 21.08 13.40 -28.62
C GLU A 233 19.88 12.71 -29.31
N ASN A 234 20.13 11.92 -30.36
CA ASN A 234 19.12 11.21 -31.15
C ASN A 234 19.12 9.68 -30.95
N MET A 235 19.76 9.17 -29.89
CA MET A 235 19.76 7.73 -29.60
C MET A 235 18.33 7.19 -29.47
N ALA A 236 18.06 6.07 -30.14
CA ALA A 236 16.75 5.45 -30.13
C ALA A 236 16.47 4.85 -28.73
N ALA A 237 15.19 4.83 -28.36
CA ALA A 237 14.78 4.33 -27.06
C ALA A 237 15.19 2.87 -26.79
N LYS A 238 15.24 2.04 -27.85
CA LYS A 238 15.72 0.64 -27.78
C LYS A 238 17.23 0.56 -27.56
N GLU A 239 18.01 1.48 -28.10
CA GLU A 239 19.47 1.50 -27.94
C GLU A 239 19.92 1.84 -26.52
N LEU A 240 19.21 2.74 -25.85
CA LEU A 240 19.42 3.03 -24.42
C LEU A 240 19.08 1.83 -23.53
N ALA A 241 18.06 1.06 -23.90
CA ALA A 241 17.70 -0.17 -23.21
C ALA A 241 18.79 -1.25 -23.41
N TYR A 242 19.33 -1.42 -24.61
CA TYR A 242 20.46 -2.34 -24.86
C TYR A 242 21.70 -1.96 -24.04
N LEU A 243 22.05 -0.67 -24.00
CA LEU A 243 23.20 -0.17 -23.22
C LEU A 243 23.05 -0.51 -21.73
N LYS A 244 21.85 -0.28 -21.17
CA LYS A 244 21.58 -0.60 -19.76
C LYS A 244 21.69 -2.10 -19.49
N ILE A 245 21.10 -2.94 -20.35
CA ILE A 245 21.14 -4.40 -20.21
C ILE A 245 22.58 -4.90 -20.32
N ALA A 246 23.38 -4.38 -21.27
CA ALA A 246 24.79 -4.74 -21.43
C ALA A 246 25.62 -4.43 -20.17
N LEU A 247 25.40 -3.27 -19.54
CA LEU A 247 26.07 -2.88 -18.30
C LEU A 247 25.65 -3.73 -17.10
N GLN A 248 24.38 -4.15 -17.03
CA GLN A 248 23.88 -5.05 -15.99
C GLN A 248 24.41 -6.47 -16.15
N GLU A 249 24.47 -7.01 -17.37
CA GLU A 249 24.99 -8.35 -17.65
C GLU A 249 26.50 -8.47 -17.38
N LYS A 250 27.25 -7.38 -17.51
CA LYS A 250 28.69 -7.31 -17.18
C LYS A 250 28.97 -7.01 -15.70
N ASP A 251 27.93 -6.92 -14.87
CA ASP A 251 27.98 -6.52 -13.45
C ASP A 251 28.69 -5.19 -13.18
N LEU A 252 28.68 -4.27 -14.15
CA LEU A 252 29.30 -2.95 -14.05
C LEU A 252 28.36 -1.90 -13.43
N LEU A 253 27.08 -2.24 -13.26
CA LEU A 253 26.03 -1.35 -12.78
C LEU A 253 25.34 -1.95 -11.54
N HIS A 254 25.23 -1.17 -10.47
CA HIS A 254 24.37 -1.49 -9.34
C HIS A 254 22.89 -1.55 -9.77
N THR A 255 22.11 -2.42 -9.12
CA THR A 255 20.66 -2.54 -9.37
C THR A 255 20.00 -1.16 -9.25
N CYS A 256 19.57 -0.61 -10.38
CA CYS A 256 18.96 0.70 -10.45
C CYS A 256 17.74 0.72 -11.37
N GLY A 257 16.77 1.58 -11.02
CA GLY A 257 15.59 1.80 -11.86
C GLY A 257 15.97 2.51 -13.17
N LYS A 258 15.36 2.13 -14.29
CA LYS A 258 15.59 2.74 -15.61
C LYS A 258 15.44 4.27 -15.66
N THR A 259 14.50 4.80 -14.89
CA THR A 259 14.31 6.25 -14.73
C THR A 259 15.45 6.91 -13.97
N ALA A 260 16.07 6.20 -13.02
CA ALA A 260 17.24 6.68 -12.31
C ALA A 260 18.48 6.66 -13.21
N PHE A 261 18.66 5.61 -14.01
CA PHE A 261 19.75 5.50 -14.99
C PHE A 261 19.67 6.61 -16.07
N CYS A 262 18.52 6.79 -16.73
CA CYS A 262 18.36 7.85 -17.72
C CYS A 262 18.52 9.25 -17.09
N ARG A 263 18.02 9.45 -15.87
CA ARG A 263 18.21 10.72 -15.14
C ARG A 263 19.68 10.96 -14.82
N ALA A 264 20.41 9.95 -14.35
CA ALA A 264 21.84 10.05 -14.06
C ALA A 264 22.65 10.38 -15.32
N LEU A 265 22.31 9.78 -16.46
CA LEU A 265 22.91 10.12 -17.76
C LEU A 265 22.60 11.57 -18.19
N THR A 266 21.35 12.01 -18.07
CA THR A 266 20.95 13.39 -18.38
C THR A 266 21.63 14.41 -17.46
N SER A 267 21.72 14.11 -16.16
CA SER A 267 22.38 14.97 -15.19
C SER A 267 23.89 15.07 -15.41
N HIS A 268 24.55 13.99 -15.84
CA HIS A 268 26.00 13.97 -16.02
C HIS A 268 26.47 14.50 -17.39
N TYR A 269 25.72 14.23 -18.47
CA TYR A 269 26.12 14.63 -19.83
C TYR A 269 25.30 15.78 -20.43
N GLY A 270 24.25 16.26 -19.74
CA GLY A 270 23.39 17.34 -20.23
C GLY A 270 22.47 16.95 -21.39
N ILE A 271 22.34 15.65 -21.69
CA ILE A 271 21.59 15.16 -22.86
C ILE A 271 20.13 14.91 -22.50
N ASN A 272 19.22 15.57 -23.22
CA ASN A 272 17.77 15.47 -22.99
C ASN A 272 17.14 14.39 -23.89
N PHE A 273 16.94 13.19 -23.35
CA PHE A 273 16.32 12.09 -24.07
C PHE A 273 14.81 12.34 -24.23
N LYS A 274 14.39 12.70 -25.46
CA LYS A 274 13.00 13.12 -25.77
C LYS A 274 11.92 12.08 -25.44
N ASN A 275 12.27 10.79 -25.35
CA ASN A 275 11.32 9.68 -25.21
C ASN A 275 11.64 8.71 -24.04
N VAL A 276 11.72 9.21 -22.81
CA VAL A 276 11.91 8.37 -21.60
C VAL A 276 10.86 7.25 -21.52
N ARG A 277 9.61 7.51 -21.92
CA ARG A 277 8.52 6.51 -21.93
C ARG A 277 8.75 5.38 -22.95
N GLY A 278 9.28 5.70 -24.14
CA GLY A 278 9.64 4.70 -25.14
C GLY A 278 10.77 3.78 -24.67
N VAL A 279 11.72 4.29 -23.87
CA VAL A 279 12.79 3.47 -23.27
C VAL A 279 12.20 2.49 -22.26
N GLN A 280 11.15 2.91 -21.54
CA GLN A 280 10.47 2.03 -20.60
C GLN A 280 9.74 0.88 -21.27
N ASP A 281 9.14 1.12 -22.43
CA ASP A 281 8.39 0.12 -23.19
C ASP A 281 9.35 -0.83 -23.92
N ALA A 282 10.42 -0.31 -24.51
CA ALA A 282 11.50 -1.10 -25.09
C ALA A 282 12.16 -2.06 -24.09
N GLU A 283 12.47 -1.61 -22.87
CA GLU A 283 13.07 -2.48 -21.85
C GLU A 283 12.09 -3.55 -21.37
N LYS A 284 10.79 -3.23 -21.27
CA LYS A 284 9.77 -4.22 -20.92
C LYS A 284 9.63 -5.28 -22.02
N GLU A 285 9.69 -4.86 -23.28
CA GLU A 285 9.69 -5.75 -24.45
C GLU A 285 10.91 -6.67 -24.39
N LEU A 286 12.12 -6.13 -24.23
CA LEU A 286 13.37 -6.89 -24.20
C LEU A 286 13.50 -7.82 -23.00
N THR A 287 12.94 -7.45 -21.84
CA THR A 287 12.96 -8.29 -20.62
C THR A 287 11.79 -9.27 -20.57
N SER A 288 10.83 -9.18 -21.50
CA SER A 288 9.70 -10.11 -21.55
C SER A 288 10.15 -11.52 -21.93
N LEU A 289 9.50 -12.51 -21.35
CA LEU A 289 9.80 -13.93 -21.58
C LEU A 289 9.07 -14.43 -22.82
N ILE A 290 9.77 -15.21 -23.65
CA ILE A 290 9.19 -15.83 -24.84
C ILE A 290 8.51 -17.15 -24.44
N GLY A 291 7.18 -17.09 -24.27
CA GLY A 291 6.36 -18.27 -23.98
C GLY A 291 6.85 -19.06 -22.76
N ASN A 292 6.89 -20.40 -22.86
CA ASN A 292 7.33 -21.30 -21.79
C ASN A 292 8.84 -21.62 -21.84
N THR A 293 9.62 -20.94 -22.68
CA THR A 293 11.03 -21.29 -22.90
C THR A 293 11.99 -20.73 -21.85
N GLY A 294 11.52 -19.82 -20.99
CA GLY A 294 12.34 -19.18 -19.96
C GLY A 294 13.39 -18.18 -20.49
N LYS A 295 13.48 -17.97 -21.81
CA LYS A 295 14.40 -17.02 -22.45
C LYS A 295 13.76 -15.64 -22.61
N ARG A 296 14.53 -14.57 -22.43
CA ARG A 296 14.09 -13.19 -22.66
C ARG A 296 14.19 -12.85 -24.14
N ILE A 297 13.41 -11.89 -24.61
CA ILE A 297 13.57 -11.36 -25.98
C ILE A 297 14.99 -10.81 -26.21
N ALA A 298 15.61 -10.22 -25.18
CA ALA A 298 17.01 -9.80 -25.18
C ALA A 298 18.04 -10.93 -25.42
N ASP A 299 17.64 -12.20 -25.25
CA ASP A 299 18.54 -13.36 -25.34
C ASP A 299 18.55 -14.01 -26.74
N ILE A 300 17.76 -13.51 -27.70
CA ILE A 300 17.55 -14.15 -29.01
C ILE A 300 17.66 -13.14 -30.15
N GLY A 301 18.20 -13.58 -31.30
CA GLY A 301 18.11 -12.88 -32.58
C GLY A 301 18.95 -11.60 -32.69
N GLU A 302 18.43 -10.63 -33.44
CA GLU A 302 19.09 -9.35 -33.75
C GLU A 302 19.29 -8.47 -32.50
N ASP A 303 18.41 -8.59 -31.51
CA ASP A 303 18.50 -7.87 -30.23
C ASP A 303 19.70 -8.33 -29.40
N ARG A 304 19.97 -9.65 -29.38
CA ARG A 304 21.15 -10.20 -28.70
C ARG A 304 22.46 -9.78 -29.37
N GLN A 305 22.49 -9.77 -30.71
CA GLN A 305 23.66 -9.30 -31.47
C GLN A 305 23.98 -7.83 -31.16
N LYS A 306 22.97 -6.98 -31.02
CA LYS A 306 23.15 -5.57 -30.64
C LYS A 306 23.64 -5.42 -29.20
N ILE A 307 23.09 -6.19 -28.25
CA ILE A 307 23.57 -6.19 -26.85
C ILE A 307 25.02 -6.67 -26.77
N ASP A 308 25.39 -7.72 -27.51
CA ASP A 308 26.76 -8.24 -27.51
C ASP A 308 27.73 -7.29 -28.23
N ALA A 309 27.29 -6.55 -29.25
CA ALA A 309 28.06 -5.46 -29.83
C ALA A 309 28.30 -4.31 -28.84
N PHE A 310 27.31 -3.96 -28.01
CA PHE A 310 27.51 -3.01 -26.90
C PHE A 310 28.47 -3.55 -25.85
N LYS A 311 28.43 -4.85 -25.52
CA LYS A 311 29.39 -5.45 -24.59
C LYS A 311 30.81 -5.47 -25.14
N ALA A 312 30.98 -5.76 -26.43
CA ALA A 312 32.28 -5.73 -27.10
C ALA A 312 32.86 -4.32 -27.06
N PHE A 313 32.06 -3.30 -27.40
CA PHE A 313 32.44 -1.89 -27.33
C PHE A 313 32.77 -1.41 -25.90
N ILE A 314 32.14 -1.99 -24.88
CA ILE A 314 32.47 -1.70 -23.48
C ILE A 314 33.72 -2.49 -23.04
N SER A 315 34.16 -3.53 -23.75
CA SER A 315 35.30 -4.37 -23.36
C SER A 315 36.60 -4.07 -24.13
N GLU A 316 36.53 -3.47 -25.34
CA GLU A 316 37.66 -2.89 -26.10
C GLU A 316 37.92 -1.46 -25.68
#